data_AF-A0A8T4EG78-F1
#
_entry.id   AF-A0A8T4EG78-F1
#
_cell.length_a   1.000
_cell.length_b   1.000
_cell.length_c   1.000
_cell.angle_alpha   90.00
_cell.angle_beta   90.00
_cell.angle_gamma   90.00
#
_symmetry.space_group_name_H-M   'P 1'
#
loop_
_entity.id
_entity.type
_entity.pdbx_description
1 polymer ?
#
loop_
_entity_poly.entity_id
_entity_poly.type
_entity_poly.pdbx_seq_one_letter_code
_entity_poly.pdbx_strand_id
1 'polypeptide(L)'
;MDLSWLMVGEQPWYRMFNTSTQLLGVVVAFMISYLGFKAYRLTRDKKYKYFFIGFFFMGASFLANAVLNIIIQSGNIGYFLEKRYEPFIAPLFGGYYFLLIGMMLAYVSLAILYSGAGSSKNVGLFYFWALVIGAYSFKESVLFNTLCGMILSFVVLYSFDKYRANQNKSTLLTYLAFFCLFLFHALVWLQQVMPVFLIVRQIILLLGLVMLLAPMLRIFYGRKKK
;
A
#
# COMPACT_ATOMS: atom_id res chain seq x y z
N MET A 1 -30.61 14.10 11.15
CA MET A 1 -29.19 13.81 10.85
C MET A 1 -29.05 13.75 9.35
N ASP A 2 -28.37 14.71 8.75
CA ASP A 2 -28.03 14.66 7.32
C ASP A 2 -27.05 13.50 7.11
N LEU A 3 -27.40 12.53 6.26
CA LEU A 3 -26.57 11.36 5.94
C LEU A 3 -25.73 11.60 4.68
N SER A 4 -25.74 12.82 4.13
CA SER A 4 -24.94 13.23 2.96
C SER A 4 -23.44 12.92 3.10
N TRP A 5 -22.93 12.88 4.34
CA TRP A 5 -21.54 12.56 4.65
C TRP A 5 -21.18 11.07 4.45
N LEU A 6 -22.11 10.13 4.63
CA LEU A 6 -21.88 8.70 4.32
C LEU A 6 -21.72 8.47 2.80
N MET A 7 -22.34 9.33 2.00
CA MET A 7 -22.30 9.28 0.54
C MET A 7 -21.03 9.91 -0.05
N VAL A 8 -20.16 10.55 0.76
CA VAL A 8 -18.94 11.22 0.25
C VAL A 8 -18.00 10.24 -0.43
N GLY A 9 -17.90 9.01 0.07
CA GLY A 9 -17.14 7.93 -0.58
C GLY A 9 -17.67 7.56 -1.97
N GLU A 10 -18.95 7.83 -2.23
CA GLU A 10 -19.63 7.50 -3.47
C GLU A 10 -19.67 8.66 -4.47
N GLN A 11 -19.42 9.91 -4.01
CA GLN A 11 -19.49 11.08 -4.88
C GLN A 11 -18.44 11.04 -6.00
N PRO A 12 -18.81 11.40 -7.24
CA PRO A 12 -17.92 11.30 -8.40
C PRO A 12 -16.59 12.04 -8.25
N TRP A 13 -16.61 13.25 -7.67
CA TRP A 13 -15.39 14.05 -7.47
C TRP A 13 -14.42 13.38 -6.50
N TYR A 14 -14.92 12.72 -5.44
CA TYR A 14 -14.08 12.04 -4.46
C TYR A 14 -13.49 10.76 -5.06
N ARG A 15 -14.29 10.00 -5.83
CA ARG A 15 -13.79 8.84 -6.58
C ARG A 15 -12.68 9.23 -7.56
N MET A 16 -12.86 10.35 -8.27
CA MET A 16 -11.83 10.89 -9.16
C MET A 16 -10.56 11.27 -8.39
N PHE A 17 -10.68 12.03 -7.30
CA PHE A 17 -9.56 12.38 -6.43
C PHE A 17 -8.81 11.15 -5.93
N ASN A 18 -9.53 10.17 -5.37
CA ASN A 18 -8.98 8.91 -4.87
C ASN A 18 -8.28 8.10 -5.97
N THR A 19 -8.85 8.07 -7.18
CA THR A 19 -8.24 7.38 -8.33
C THR A 19 -6.95 8.09 -8.75
N SER A 20 -6.96 9.42 -8.85
CA SER A 20 -5.78 10.20 -9.20
C SER A 20 -4.66 10.05 -8.18
N THR A 21 -4.96 10.09 -6.88
CA THR A 21 -3.95 9.89 -5.82
C THR A 21 -3.38 8.49 -5.85
N GLN A 22 -4.20 7.47 -6.12
CA GLN A 22 -3.72 6.09 -6.27
C GLN A 22 -2.85 5.90 -7.50
N LEU A 23 -3.20 6.48 -8.65
CA LEU A 23 -2.36 6.43 -9.85
C LEU A 23 -0.99 7.08 -9.61
N LEU A 24 -0.94 8.21 -8.90
CA LEU A 24 0.34 8.79 -8.46
C LEU A 24 1.08 7.82 -7.52
N GLY A 25 0.37 7.18 -6.61
CA GLY A 25 0.91 6.13 -5.74
C GLY A 25 1.49 4.94 -6.52
N VAL A 26 0.85 4.51 -7.61
CA VAL A 26 1.35 3.45 -8.51
C VAL A 26 2.71 3.85 -9.09
N VAL A 27 2.80 5.06 -9.65
CA VAL A 27 4.03 5.57 -10.25
C VAL A 27 5.15 5.57 -9.21
N VAL A 28 4.90 6.14 -8.02
CA VAL A 28 5.90 6.22 -6.96
C VAL A 28 6.30 4.83 -6.46
N ALA A 29 5.34 3.94 -6.21
CA ALA A 29 5.59 2.58 -5.75
C ALA A 29 6.42 1.77 -6.76
N PHE A 30 6.10 1.85 -8.06
CA PHE A 30 6.90 1.18 -9.09
C PHE A 30 8.28 1.80 -9.28
N MET A 31 8.45 3.12 -9.10
CA MET A 31 9.78 3.72 -9.07
C MET A 31 10.61 3.17 -7.89
N ILE A 32 10.03 3.09 -6.69
CA ILE A 32 10.70 2.52 -5.51
C ILE A 32 11.05 1.05 -5.77
N SER A 33 10.11 0.28 -6.32
CA SER A 33 10.29 -1.12 -6.69
C SER A 33 11.44 -1.28 -7.69
N TYR A 34 11.46 -0.50 -8.76
CA TYR A 34 12.52 -0.51 -9.77
C TYR A 34 13.91 -0.21 -9.17
N LEU A 35 14.00 0.82 -8.31
CA LEU A 35 15.25 1.13 -7.61
C LEU A 35 15.69 -0.01 -6.67
N GLY A 36 14.74 -0.64 -5.97
CA GLY A 36 14.98 -1.83 -5.16
C GLY A 36 15.50 -3.00 -6.00
N PHE A 37 14.90 -3.26 -7.16
CA PHE A 37 15.34 -4.31 -8.09
C PHE A 37 16.76 -4.05 -8.59
N LYS A 38 17.06 -2.81 -8.98
CA LYS A 38 18.39 -2.39 -9.42
C LYS A 38 19.42 -2.59 -8.30
N ALA A 39 19.09 -2.23 -7.06
CA ALA A 39 19.96 -2.43 -5.89
C ALA A 39 20.23 -3.92 -5.64
N TYR A 40 19.18 -4.75 -5.73
CA TYR A 40 19.29 -6.19 -5.57
C TYR A 40 20.16 -6.82 -6.65
N ARG A 41 20.02 -6.40 -7.91
CA ARG A 41 20.86 -6.89 -9.01
C ARG A 41 22.34 -6.58 -8.81
N LEU A 42 22.67 -5.45 -8.20
CA LEU A 42 24.05 -5.01 -7.96
C LEU A 42 24.68 -5.65 -6.72
N THR A 43 23.93 -5.73 -5.62
CA THR A 43 24.47 -6.16 -4.31
C THR A 43 24.17 -7.61 -3.97
N ARG A 44 23.16 -8.21 -4.62
CA ARG A 44 22.57 -9.53 -4.27
C ARG A 44 22.07 -9.64 -2.83
N ASP A 45 21.95 -8.53 -2.10
CA ASP A 45 21.47 -8.52 -0.73
C ASP A 45 19.94 -8.72 -0.69
N LYS A 46 19.51 -9.75 0.06
CA LYS A 46 18.10 -10.13 0.25
C LYS A 46 17.24 -8.97 0.73
N LYS A 47 17.80 -7.99 1.45
CA LYS A 47 17.07 -6.78 1.86
C LYS A 47 16.43 -6.07 0.67
N TYR A 48 17.19 -5.86 -0.41
CA TYR A 48 16.68 -5.19 -1.60
C TYR A 48 15.70 -6.06 -2.38
N LYS A 49 15.79 -7.39 -2.29
CA LYS A 49 14.80 -8.31 -2.87
C LYS A 49 13.43 -8.13 -2.22
N TYR A 50 13.35 -8.19 -0.89
CA TYR A 50 12.07 -8.02 -0.17
C TYR A 50 11.52 -6.60 -0.31
N PHE A 51 12.40 -5.62 -0.37
CA PHE A 51 12.02 -4.24 -0.66
C PHE A 51 11.40 -4.11 -2.08
N PHE A 52 12.05 -4.67 -3.11
CA PHE A 52 11.51 -4.72 -4.47
C PHE A 52 10.13 -5.39 -4.53
N ILE A 53 10.02 -6.59 -3.95
CA ILE A 53 8.78 -7.39 -3.93
C ILE A 53 7.67 -6.62 -3.21
N GLY A 54 7.98 -6.02 -2.05
CA GLY A 54 7.02 -5.26 -1.27
C GLY A 54 6.40 -4.12 -2.05
N PHE A 55 7.24 -3.26 -2.66
CA PHE A 55 6.75 -2.13 -3.44
C PHE A 55 6.16 -2.52 -4.79
N PHE A 56 6.58 -3.65 -5.37
CA PHE A 56 5.95 -4.19 -6.58
C PHE A 56 4.49 -4.56 -6.30
N PHE A 57 4.24 -5.35 -5.25
CA PHE A 57 2.89 -5.74 -4.88
C PHE A 57 2.04 -4.54 -4.44
N MET A 58 2.62 -3.59 -3.71
CA MET A 58 1.92 -2.35 -3.34
C MET A 58 1.48 -1.54 -4.58
N GLY A 59 2.38 -1.34 -5.54
CA GLY A 59 2.07 -0.66 -6.80
C GLY A 59 1.01 -1.40 -7.63
N ALA A 60 1.12 -2.73 -7.72
CA ALA A 60 0.15 -3.56 -8.40
C ALA A 60 -1.23 -3.49 -7.73
N SER A 61 -1.29 -3.48 -6.40
CA SER A 61 -2.52 -3.30 -5.64
C SER A 61 -3.16 -1.93 -5.89
N PHE A 62 -2.39 -0.84 -5.85
CA PHE A 62 -2.93 0.48 -6.19
C PHE A 62 -3.43 0.56 -7.62
N LEU A 63 -2.74 -0.10 -8.56
CA LEU A 63 -3.16 -0.14 -9.96
C LEU A 63 -4.48 -0.89 -10.11
N ALA A 64 -4.61 -2.06 -9.48
CA ALA A 64 -5.86 -2.80 -9.47
C ALA A 64 -7.01 -1.97 -8.89
N ASN A 65 -6.79 -1.27 -7.78
CA ASN A 65 -7.82 -0.42 -7.19
C ASN A 65 -8.19 0.79 -8.07
N ALA A 66 -7.21 1.44 -8.70
CA ALA A 66 -7.47 2.54 -9.62
C ALA A 66 -8.28 2.06 -10.84
N VAL A 67 -7.91 0.91 -11.43
CA VAL A 67 -8.65 0.29 -12.54
C VAL A 67 -10.09 -0.05 -12.13
N LEU A 68 -10.27 -0.66 -10.95
CA LEU A 68 -11.61 -0.93 -10.40
C LEU A 68 -12.44 0.35 -10.26
N ASN A 69 -11.87 1.41 -9.70
CA ASN A 69 -12.58 2.68 -9.53
C ASN A 69 -12.99 3.31 -10.87
N ILE A 70 -12.14 3.24 -11.90
CA ILE A 70 -12.46 3.71 -13.25
C ILE A 70 -13.59 2.87 -13.87
N ILE A 71 -13.54 1.55 -13.72
CA ILE A 71 -14.59 0.64 -14.22
C ILE A 71 -15.93 0.92 -13.53
N ILE A 72 -15.92 1.14 -12.20
CA ILE A 72 -17.12 1.51 -11.44
C ILE A 72 -17.67 2.86 -11.93
N GLN A 73 -16.80 3.87 -12.08
CA GLN A 73 -17.20 5.23 -12.44
C GLN A 73 -17.74 5.36 -13.87
N SER A 74 -17.27 4.53 -14.80
CA SER A 74 -17.73 4.52 -16.19
C SER A 74 -19.15 3.97 -16.38
N GLY A 75 -19.86 3.62 -15.30
CA GLY A 75 -21.25 3.12 -15.37
C GLY A 75 -21.40 1.71 -15.93
N ASN A 76 -20.30 1.11 -16.41
CA ASN A 76 -20.25 -0.24 -16.94
C ASN A 76 -20.78 -1.29 -15.94
N ILE A 77 -20.67 -1.04 -14.64
CA ILE A 77 -21.15 -1.97 -13.61
C ILE A 77 -22.67 -2.07 -13.55
N GLY A 78 -23.40 -0.96 -13.75
CA GLY A 78 -24.87 -1.00 -13.82
C GLY A 78 -25.33 -1.85 -14.99
N TYR A 79 -24.68 -1.68 -16.14
CA TYR A 79 -24.92 -2.48 -17.35
C TYR A 79 -24.65 -3.98 -17.15
N PHE A 80 -23.59 -4.35 -16.41
CA PHE A 80 -23.24 -5.76 -16.16
C PHE A 80 -24.08 -6.43 -15.06
N LEU A 81 -24.45 -5.70 -14.00
CA LEU A 81 -25.32 -6.19 -12.93
C LEU A 81 -26.75 -6.41 -13.42
N GLU A 82 -27.29 -5.48 -14.22
CA GLU A 82 -28.66 -5.55 -14.74
C GLU A 82 -28.84 -6.69 -15.75
N LYS A 83 -27.80 -7.00 -16.54
CA LYS A 83 -27.83 -8.11 -17.52
C LYS A 83 -27.36 -9.47 -16.98
N ARG A 84 -27.13 -9.62 -15.65
CA ARG A 84 -26.67 -10.87 -15.00
C ARG A 84 -25.49 -11.54 -15.71
N TYR A 85 -24.53 -10.77 -16.23
CA TYR A 85 -23.32 -11.36 -16.82
C TYR A 85 -22.35 -11.79 -15.71
N GLU A 86 -22.57 -12.98 -15.16
CA GLU A 86 -21.65 -13.66 -14.23
C GLU A 86 -20.16 -13.62 -14.64
N PRO A 87 -19.77 -13.78 -15.94
CA PRO A 87 -18.36 -13.72 -16.32
C PRO A 87 -17.71 -12.34 -16.20
N PHE A 88 -18.49 -11.24 -16.11
CA PHE A 88 -17.95 -9.88 -15.90
C PHE A 88 -17.90 -9.49 -14.43
N ILE A 89 -18.66 -10.17 -13.58
CA ILE A 89 -18.62 -10.02 -12.13
C ILE A 89 -17.33 -10.65 -11.58
N ALA A 90 -16.93 -11.83 -12.07
CA ALA A 90 -15.73 -12.52 -11.59
C ALA A 90 -14.41 -11.70 -11.69
N PRO A 91 -14.13 -10.93 -12.76
CA PRO A 91 -12.96 -10.04 -12.83
C PRO A 91 -13.00 -8.87 -11.83
N LEU A 92 -14.17 -8.33 -11.50
CA LEU A 92 -14.32 -7.27 -10.48
C LEU A 92 -13.99 -7.80 -9.09
N PHE A 93 -14.51 -8.99 -8.76
CA PHE A 93 -14.14 -9.68 -7.52
C PHE A 93 -12.65 -10.05 -7.52
N GLY A 94 -12.13 -10.59 -8.62
CA GLY A 94 -10.72 -10.94 -8.78
C GLY A 94 -9.77 -9.75 -8.62
N GLY A 95 -10.11 -8.60 -9.18
CA GLY A 95 -9.34 -7.35 -9.02
C GLY A 95 -9.31 -6.88 -7.57
N TYR A 96 -10.43 -7.01 -6.85
CA TYR A 96 -10.51 -6.61 -5.45
C TYR A 96 -9.75 -7.60 -4.54
N TYR A 97 -9.83 -8.90 -4.80
CA TYR A 97 -8.97 -9.88 -4.12
C TYR A 97 -7.49 -9.61 -4.38
N PHE A 98 -7.13 -9.29 -5.63
CA PHE A 98 -5.76 -8.94 -5.98
C PHE A 98 -5.27 -7.70 -5.23
N LEU A 99 -6.11 -6.67 -5.08
CA LEU A 99 -5.82 -5.50 -4.25
C LEU A 99 -5.48 -5.91 -2.81
N LEU A 100 -6.37 -6.64 -2.14
CA LEU A 100 -6.22 -6.99 -0.73
C LEU A 100 -5.02 -7.92 -0.49
N ILE A 101 -4.94 -8.98 -1.28
CA ILE A 101 -3.86 -9.96 -1.19
C ILE A 101 -2.52 -9.30 -1.51
N GLY A 102 -2.43 -8.54 -2.61
CA GLY A 102 -1.20 -7.85 -2.99
C GLY A 102 -0.72 -6.91 -1.90
N MET A 103 -1.63 -6.16 -1.25
CA MET A 103 -1.25 -5.23 -0.20
C MET A 103 -0.77 -5.95 1.06
N MET A 104 -1.37 -7.09 1.42
CA MET A 104 -0.86 -7.92 2.51
C MET A 104 0.51 -8.52 2.19
N LEU A 105 0.69 -9.04 0.98
CA LEU A 105 2.00 -9.53 0.52
C LEU A 105 3.05 -8.41 0.55
N ALA A 106 2.66 -7.18 0.22
CA ALA A 106 3.52 -6.02 0.29
C ALA A 106 4.02 -5.76 1.72
N TYR A 107 3.11 -5.66 2.69
CA TYR A 107 3.48 -5.38 4.07
C TYR A 107 4.19 -6.54 4.76
N VAL A 108 3.84 -7.79 4.45
CA VAL A 108 4.59 -8.95 4.94
C VAL A 108 6.01 -8.97 4.38
N SER A 109 6.21 -8.64 3.10
CA SER A 109 7.56 -8.50 2.51
C SER A 109 8.39 -7.44 3.25
N LEU A 110 7.78 -6.31 3.57
CA LEU A 110 8.43 -5.24 4.34
C LEU A 110 8.71 -5.67 5.79
N ALA A 111 7.79 -6.37 6.45
CA ALA A 111 8.00 -6.90 7.80
C ALA A 111 9.13 -7.96 7.84
N ILE A 112 9.23 -8.83 6.83
CA ILE A 112 10.33 -9.80 6.70
C ILE A 112 11.68 -9.09 6.54
N LEU A 113 11.70 -8.03 5.72
CA LEU A 113 12.89 -7.19 5.55
C LEU A 113 13.37 -6.64 6.90
N TYR A 114 12.47 -6.06 7.69
CA TYR A 114 12.83 -5.37 8.93
C TYR A 114 13.04 -6.31 10.13
N SER A 115 12.38 -7.47 10.16
CA SER A 115 12.61 -8.48 11.22
C SER A 115 13.92 -9.26 11.06
N GLY A 116 14.60 -9.17 9.91
CA GLY A 116 15.75 -10.03 9.62
C GLY A 116 15.39 -11.49 9.37
N ALA A 117 14.09 -11.84 9.34
CA ALA A 117 13.59 -13.19 9.13
C ALA A 117 13.77 -13.70 7.69
N GLY A 118 14.37 -12.92 6.79
CA GLY A 118 14.52 -13.23 5.37
C GLY A 118 15.32 -14.50 5.02
N SER A 119 15.94 -15.15 6.01
CA SER A 119 16.60 -16.47 5.87
C SER A 119 15.91 -17.58 6.67
N SER A 120 14.80 -17.30 7.34
CA SER A 120 14.02 -18.31 8.08
C SER A 120 13.26 -19.22 7.14
N LYS A 121 13.16 -20.51 7.50
CA LYS A 121 12.29 -21.48 6.81
C LYS A 121 10.81 -21.08 6.87
N ASN A 122 10.44 -20.23 7.84
CA ASN A 122 9.06 -19.83 8.10
C ASN A 122 8.58 -18.67 7.22
N VAL A 123 9.43 -18.11 6.34
CA VAL A 123 9.04 -17.04 5.42
C VAL A 123 7.85 -17.44 4.54
N GLY A 124 7.82 -18.70 4.05
CA GLY A 124 6.70 -19.21 3.27
C GLY A 124 5.39 -19.24 4.06
N LEU A 125 5.45 -19.52 5.36
CA LEU A 125 4.29 -19.54 6.24
C LEU A 125 3.70 -18.13 6.41
N PHE A 126 4.54 -17.09 6.52
CA PHE A 126 4.06 -15.71 6.57
C PHE A 126 3.35 -15.28 5.28
N TYR A 127 3.88 -15.65 4.11
CA TYR A 127 3.21 -15.40 2.84
C TYR A 127 1.91 -16.18 2.70
N PHE A 128 1.87 -17.44 3.14
CA PHE A 128 0.65 -18.24 3.17
C PHE A 128 -0.43 -17.58 4.03
N TRP A 129 -0.10 -17.16 5.24
CA TRP A 129 -1.04 -16.42 6.10
C TRP A 129 -1.47 -15.09 5.50
N ALA A 130 -0.59 -14.37 4.80
CA ALA A 130 -0.93 -13.16 4.08
C ALA A 130 -2.00 -13.41 3.00
N LEU A 131 -1.91 -14.53 2.27
CA LEU A 131 -2.92 -14.94 1.29
C LEU A 131 -4.26 -15.25 1.96
N VAL A 132 -4.24 -16.07 3.02
CA VAL A 132 -5.46 -16.47 3.76
C VAL A 132 -6.16 -15.25 4.36
N ILE A 133 -5.40 -14.39 5.04
CA ILE A 133 -5.92 -13.17 5.66
C ILE A 133 -6.42 -12.19 4.60
N GLY A 134 -5.66 -11.98 3.52
CA GLY A 134 -6.04 -11.10 2.42
C GLY A 134 -7.34 -11.55 1.76
N ALA A 135 -7.54 -12.86 1.57
CA ALA A 135 -8.77 -13.42 1.05
C ALA A 135 -9.93 -13.33 2.06
N TYR A 136 -9.69 -13.64 3.33
CA TYR A 136 -10.73 -13.62 4.36
C TYR A 136 -11.24 -12.20 4.67
N SER A 137 -10.35 -11.20 4.62
CA SER A 137 -10.68 -9.80 4.92
C SER A 137 -11.51 -9.12 3.82
N PHE A 138 -11.89 -9.83 2.75
CA PHE A 138 -12.73 -9.33 1.67
C PHE A 138 -14.02 -8.66 2.17
N LYS A 139 -14.64 -9.23 3.20
CA LYS A 139 -15.96 -8.80 3.71
C LYS A 139 -15.89 -7.57 4.62
N GLU A 140 -14.73 -7.28 5.21
CA GLU A 140 -14.61 -6.25 6.24
C GLU A 140 -13.39 -5.36 6.02
N SER A 141 -13.63 -4.20 5.40
CA SER A 141 -12.59 -3.18 5.16
C SER A 141 -11.89 -2.75 6.45
N VAL A 142 -12.62 -2.62 7.56
CA VAL A 142 -12.05 -2.23 8.86
C VAL A 142 -11.08 -3.28 9.38
N LEU A 143 -11.45 -4.57 9.31
CA LEU A 143 -10.59 -5.69 9.69
C LEU A 143 -9.30 -5.69 8.86
N PHE A 144 -9.42 -5.58 7.54
CA PHE A 144 -8.28 -5.52 6.63
C PHE A 144 -7.29 -4.41 7.01
N ASN A 145 -7.79 -3.19 7.17
CA ASN A 145 -6.95 -2.04 7.50
C ASN A 145 -6.31 -2.18 8.89
N THR A 146 -7.02 -2.77 9.84
CA THR A 146 -6.48 -3.06 11.18
C THR A 146 -5.32 -4.03 11.11
N LEU A 147 -5.44 -5.11 10.35
CA LEU A 147 -4.36 -6.08 10.16
C LEU A 147 -3.16 -5.47 9.43
N CYS A 148 -3.39 -4.63 8.40
CA CYS A 148 -2.30 -3.88 7.77
C CYS A 148 -1.59 -2.97 8.77
N GLY A 149 -2.37 -2.24 9.58
CA GLY A 149 -1.87 -1.36 10.64
C GLY A 149 -1.03 -2.11 11.67
N MET A 150 -1.47 -3.29 12.10
CA MET A 150 -0.71 -4.16 13.01
C MET A 150 0.63 -4.57 12.40
N ILE A 151 0.67 -5.04 11.16
CA ILE A 151 1.93 -5.41 10.48
C ILE A 151 2.86 -4.19 10.34
N LEU A 152 2.30 -3.06 9.90
CA LEU A 152 3.05 -1.80 9.76
C LEU A 152 3.58 -1.27 11.08
N SER A 153 2.88 -1.50 12.21
CA SER A 153 3.34 -1.07 13.52
C SER A 153 4.72 -1.64 13.85
N PHE A 154 4.98 -2.92 13.52
CA PHE A 154 6.30 -3.53 13.67
C PHE A 154 7.35 -2.87 12.78
N VAL A 155 7.00 -2.57 11.53
CA VAL A 155 7.90 -1.88 10.59
C VAL A 155 8.25 -0.47 11.07
N VAL A 156 7.26 0.25 11.62
CA VAL A 156 7.42 1.59 12.19
C VAL A 156 8.34 1.55 13.40
N LEU A 157 8.09 0.67 14.37
CA LEU A 157 8.90 0.52 15.58
C LEU A 157 10.35 0.19 15.22
N TYR A 158 10.56 -0.77 14.32
CA TYR A 158 11.92 -1.10 13.89
C TYR A 158 12.61 0.07 13.17
N SER A 159 11.88 0.78 12.30
CA SER A 159 12.42 1.94 11.59
C SER A 159 12.75 3.09 12.56
N PHE A 160 11.97 3.23 13.63
CA PHE A 160 12.24 4.17 14.72
C PHE A 160 13.53 3.82 15.46
N ASP A 161 13.73 2.56 15.83
CA ASP A 161 14.97 2.11 16.47
C ASP A 161 16.20 2.37 15.58
N LYS A 162 16.07 2.11 14.27
CA LYS A 162 17.12 2.42 13.29
C LYS A 162 17.38 3.91 13.15
N TYR A 163 16.35 4.74 13.25
CA TYR A 163 16.51 6.19 13.28
C TYR A 163 17.21 6.63 14.56
N ARG A 164 16.80 6.13 15.73
CA ARG A 164 17.42 6.46 17.02
C ARG A 164 18.91 6.10 17.05
N ALA A 165 19.28 4.96 16.45
CA ALA A 165 20.67 4.51 16.40
C ALA A 165 21.57 5.32 15.45
N ASN A 166 21.05 5.75 14.29
CA ASN A 166 21.87 6.41 13.25
C ASN A 166 21.71 7.94 13.19
N GLN A 167 20.57 8.46 13.66
CA GLN A 167 20.17 9.87 13.65
C GLN A 167 20.34 10.60 12.29
N ASN A 168 20.25 9.86 11.18
CA ASN A 168 20.42 10.42 9.84
C ASN A 168 19.06 10.86 9.25
N LYS A 169 19.06 11.94 8.45
CA LYS A 169 17.90 12.41 7.67
C LYS A 169 17.28 11.28 6.83
N SER A 170 18.09 10.41 6.21
CA SER A 170 17.56 9.29 5.41
C SER A 170 16.79 8.27 6.26
N THR A 171 17.27 7.98 7.47
CA THR A 171 16.59 7.06 8.39
C THR A 171 15.33 7.70 8.99
N LEU A 172 15.35 9.02 9.25
CA LEU A 172 14.16 9.78 9.67
C LEU A 172 13.06 9.72 8.60
N LEU A 173 13.41 10.01 7.34
CA LEU A 173 12.44 9.96 6.23
C LEU A 173 11.83 8.57 6.06
N THR A 174 12.64 7.52 6.23
CA THR A 174 12.14 6.13 6.15
C THR A 174 11.16 5.83 7.28
N TYR A 175 11.48 6.24 8.52
CA TYR A 175 10.57 6.10 9.66
C TYR A 175 9.26 6.87 9.46
N LEU A 176 9.35 8.16 9.11
CA LEU A 176 8.18 8.99 8.85
C LEU A 176 7.32 8.44 7.71
N ALA A 177 7.94 7.90 6.66
CA ALA A 177 7.23 7.27 5.56
C ALA A 177 6.39 6.07 6.01
N PHE A 178 6.96 5.15 6.80
CA PHE A 178 6.20 4.03 7.34
C PHE A 178 5.16 4.46 8.37
N PHE A 179 5.44 5.51 9.15
CA PHE A 179 4.47 6.09 10.06
C PHE A 179 3.27 6.67 9.30
N CYS A 180 3.50 7.36 8.18
CA CYS A 180 2.44 7.81 7.28
C CYS A 180 1.64 6.63 6.71
N LEU A 181 2.29 5.55 6.27
CA LEU A 181 1.58 4.34 5.80
C LEU A 181 0.74 3.69 6.92
N PHE A 182 1.25 3.67 8.15
CA PHE A 182 0.48 3.24 9.32
C PHE A 182 -0.73 4.14 9.56
N LEU A 183 -0.55 5.46 9.55
CA LEU A 183 -1.65 6.42 9.70
C LEU A 183 -2.69 6.29 8.59
N PHE A 184 -2.28 6.01 7.35
CA PHE A 184 -3.19 5.74 6.24
C PHE A 184 -4.16 4.60 6.58
N HIS A 185 -3.71 3.55 7.25
CA HIS A 185 -4.59 2.47 7.70
C HIS A 185 -5.36 2.81 8.98
N ALA A 186 -4.73 3.49 9.94
CA ALA A 186 -5.40 3.89 11.19
C ALA A 186 -6.57 4.87 10.95
N LEU A 187 -6.45 5.75 9.96
CA LEU A 187 -7.47 6.73 9.62
C LEU A 187 -8.77 6.13 9.07
N VAL A 188 -8.79 4.84 8.71
CA VAL A 188 -10.05 4.14 8.38
C VAL A 188 -11.03 4.15 9.55
N TRP A 189 -10.55 4.14 10.79
CA TRP A 189 -11.43 4.23 11.96
C TRP A 189 -12.08 5.62 12.10
N LEU A 190 -11.36 6.68 11.72
CA LEU A 190 -11.86 8.06 11.83
C LEU A 190 -12.74 8.47 10.66
N GLN A 191 -12.72 7.72 9.54
CA GLN A 191 -13.54 8.03 8.37
C GLN A 191 -15.05 7.98 8.66
N GLN A 192 -15.47 7.21 9.66
CA GLN A 192 -16.86 7.13 10.11
C GLN A 192 -17.31 8.37 10.89
N VAL A 193 -16.36 9.16 11.41
CA VAL A 193 -16.64 10.35 12.21
C VAL A 193 -16.79 11.58 11.32
N MET A 194 -15.86 11.78 10.37
CA MET A 194 -15.91 12.91 9.43
C MET A 194 -15.36 12.52 8.05
N PRO A 195 -16.03 12.88 6.95
CA PRO A 195 -15.56 12.57 5.59
C PRO A 195 -14.21 13.19 5.23
N VAL A 196 -13.83 14.30 5.88
CA VAL A 196 -12.53 14.95 5.64
C VAL A 196 -11.36 13.99 5.85
N PHE A 197 -11.50 13.01 6.74
CA PHE A 197 -10.47 12.00 6.99
C PHE A 197 -10.22 11.10 5.77
N LEU A 198 -11.17 10.98 4.83
CA LEU A 198 -10.96 10.28 3.57
C LEU A 198 -9.92 10.97 2.69
N ILE A 199 -9.98 12.31 2.60
CA ILE A 199 -9.02 13.11 1.83
C ILE A 199 -7.66 13.10 2.53
N VAL A 200 -7.66 13.37 3.83
CA VAL A 200 -6.44 13.39 4.66
C VAL A 200 -5.70 12.05 4.57
N ARG A 201 -6.44 10.94 4.59
CA ARG A 201 -5.89 9.59 4.42
C ARG A 201 -5.14 9.44 3.10
N GLN A 202 -5.69 9.88 1.97
CA GLN A 202 -5.02 9.79 0.65
C GLN A 202 -3.78 10.69 0.56
N ILE A 203 -3.85 11.89 1.14
CA ILE A 203 -2.70 12.80 1.20
C ILE A 203 -1.56 12.17 2.01
N ILE A 204 -1.88 11.59 3.17
CA ILE A 204 -0.90 10.90 4.03
C ILE A 204 -0.27 9.71 3.33
N LEU A 205 -1.05 8.93 2.58
CA LEU A 205 -0.52 7.84 1.75
C LEU A 205 0.54 8.35 0.77
N LEU A 206 0.21 9.38 -0.01
CA LEU A 206 1.11 9.92 -1.02
C LEU A 206 2.36 10.53 -0.38
N LEU A 207 2.21 11.28 0.71
CA LEU A 207 3.34 11.81 1.49
C LEU A 207 4.26 10.68 1.96
N GLY A 208 3.70 9.60 2.50
CA GLY A 208 4.47 8.44 2.93
C GLY A 208 5.29 7.83 1.79
N LEU A 209 4.67 7.60 0.65
CA LEU A 209 5.35 7.04 -0.53
C LEU A 209 6.46 7.96 -1.05
N VAL A 210 6.21 9.27 -1.15
CA VAL A 210 7.20 10.25 -1.62
C VAL A 210 8.39 10.36 -0.64
N MET A 211 8.12 10.37 0.66
CA MET A 211 9.17 10.37 1.69
C MET A 211 10.06 9.14 1.60
N LEU A 212 9.52 8.00 1.19
CA LEU A 212 10.25 6.74 1.02
C LEU A 212 11.06 6.71 -0.28
N LEU A 213 10.58 7.37 -1.34
CA LEU A 213 11.29 7.51 -2.62
C LEU A 213 12.54 8.40 -2.49
N ALA A 214 12.48 9.49 -1.72
CA ALA A 214 13.58 10.44 -1.55
C ALA A 214 14.93 9.81 -1.12
N PRO A 215 15.02 9.00 -0.05
CA PRO A 215 16.27 8.35 0.35
C PRO A 215 16.76 7.34 -0.70
N MET A 216 15.85 6.65 -1.41
CA MET A 216 16.23 5.72 -2.49
C MET A 216 16.86 6.45 -3.67
N LEU A 217 16.27 7.56 -4.11
CA LEU A 217 16.84 8.40 -5.17
C LEU A 217 18.22 8.95 -4.76
N ARG A 218 18.39 9.36 -3.50
CA ARG A 218 19.68 9.85 -3.01
C ARG A 218 20.78 8.79 -3.05
N ILE A 219 20.45 7.53 -2.77
CA ILE A 219 21.42 6.42 -2.84
C ILE A 219 21.90 6.21 -4.28
N PHE A 220 21.00 6.32 -5.27
CA PHE A 220 21.30 6.02 -6.67
C PHE A 220 21.86 7.19 -7.48
N TYR A 221 21.38 8.40 -7.22
CA TYR A 221 21.72 9.61 -8.00
C TYR A 221 22.54 10.63 -7.19
N GLY A 222 22.54 10.51 -5.85
CA GLY A 222 23.24 11.43 -4.95
C GLY A 222 24.71 11.12 -4.71
N ARG A 223 25.26 10.00 -5.21
CA ARG A 223 26.71 9.80 -5.27
C ARG A 223 27.28 10.66 -6.40
N LYS A 224 27.49 11.95 -6.12
CA LYS A 224 28.54 12.71 -6.84
C LYS A 224 29.83 11.92 -6.65
N LYS A 225 30.44 11.49 -7.76
CA LYS A 225 31.83 10.99 -7.79
C LYS A 225 32.68 11.99 -6.98
N LYS A 226 33.22 11.54 -5.85
CA LYS A 226 34.46 12.11 -5.33
C LYS A 226 35.59 11.32 -5.95
#